data_AF-C4ZPI2-F1
#
_entry.id   AF-C4ZPI2-F1
#
_cell.length_a   1.000
_cell.length_b   1.000
_cell.length_c   1.000
_cell.angle_alpha   90.00
_cell.angle_beta   90.00
_cell.angle_gamma   90.00
#
_symmetry.space_group_name_H-M   'P 1'
#
loop_
_entity.id
_entity.type
_entity.pdbx_description
1 polymer ?
#
loop_
_entity_poly.entity_id
_entity_poly.type
_entity_poly.pdbx_seq_one_letter_code
_entity_poly.pdbx_strand_id
1 'polypeptide(L)'
;MRNQGAGNNTKAEIFSVARVGHQRRTTSLPNPVAQTYISLRVVEHWGEIVSHYRKSKISASRPRFLPNGGRATSITSMQLLYDRKIAKSAGYRFMLKTDLSRFFPTIYTHSVPWAVHTKSKAKKNRGLTAKWYGNFLDLDLRQCQDGQTIGIPIGPDTSHIIAEAVATAVDVEFHKHFKGWPAGFRYVDDYFLFFETAKEAERALAALIRSLREFELQINFEKTKTCPVIEITEDFWTHKLRAFDIAPKGRRHASDLNHFFELAKDLAKENSDESVMLYALKRVSATIVRKECWDAFEAHLCHVAMAYPNTLQTVARILASYARVGYPLTKERLSRTINSIIEDHAPVGHHSEVAWSLWMAKELDLKVTAKNIDSVAEMNSSVCALLLMDMDASGLLPKAPPTVFWRSHQTTDALWGELWLLSYEAGVRGWAGFNSAHVAADPHFSVLMNAGVRFYDDTVTLSPLFQVKPAALKAKNLENENDFFNLDFDDDLEELLIHDPGEGTYEHGLLFSEGQEEGDEKNETGEIYEIPF
;
A
#
# COMPACT_ATOMS: atom_id res chain seq x y z
N MET A 1 -20.61 -23.05 13.27
CA MET A 1 -21.67 -22.51 14.16
C MET A 1 -21.10 -21.36 14.96
N ARG A 2 -21.54 -20.11 14.74
CA ARG A 2 -21.21 -18.99 15.63
C ARG A 2 -22.37 -18.81 16.60
N ASN A 3 -22.09 -18.91 17.90
CA ASN A 3 -23.05 -18.59 18.96
C ASN A 3 -23.34 -17.09 18.89
N GLN A 4 -24.60 -16.75 18.64
CA GLN A 4 -25.09 -15.38 18.67
C GLN A 4 -25.16 -14.94 20.14
N GLY A 5 -24.17 -14.20 20.65
CA GLY A 5 -24.34 -13.60 21.97
C GLY A 5 -23.12 -12.98 22.66
N ALA A 6 -21.91 -13.52 22.52
CA ALA A 6 -20.77 -13.00 23.28
C ALA A 6 -19.41 -13.34 22.65
N GLY A 7 -18.56 -12.32 22.57
CA GLY A 7 -17.11 -12.40 22.76
C GLY A 7 -16.30 -13.11 21.70
N ASN A 8 -15.86 -12.39 20.67
CA ASN A 8 -14.56 -12.59 20.01
C ASN A 8 -14.29 -11.38 19.10
N ASN A 9 -14.31 -10.18 19.71
CA ASN A 9 -13.78 -9.00 19.03
C ASN A 9 -12.25 -9.14 19.00
N THR A 10 -11.65 -8.75 17.89
CA THR A 10 -10.20 -8.75 17.71
C THR A 10 -9.71 -7.31 17.56
N LYS A 11 -8.48 -7.06 17.98
CA LYS A 11 -7.79 -5.81 17.67
C LYS A 11 -6.92 -6.01 16.43
N ALA A 12 -6.93 -5.04 15.53
CA ALA A 12 -5.96 -4.96 14.45
C ALA A 12 -4.71 -4.24 14.98
N GLU A 13 -3.52 -4.74 14.62
CA GLU A 13 -2.29 -4.00 14.90
C GLU A 13 -2.26 -2.74 14.04
N ILE A 14 -1.82 -1.62 14.63
CA ILE A 14 -1.60 -0.38 13.90
C ILE A 14 -0.18 -0.39 13.32
N PHE A 15 -0.06 -0.14 12.02
CA PHE A 15 1.23 0.01 11.36
C PHE A 15 1.38 1.39 10.70
N SER A 16 2.35 2.16 11.20
CA SER A 16 2.58 3.56 10.84
C SER A 16 3.50 3.67 9.62
N VAL A 17 2.97 4.19 8.50
CA VAL A 17 3.69 4.32 7.22
C VAL A 17 3.97 5.79 6.89
N ALA A 18 5.23 6.11 6.57
CA ALA A 18 5.61 7.44 6.13
C ALA A 18 4.89 7.87 4.83
N ARG A 19 4.44 9.13 4.78
CA ARG A 19 3.94 9.80 3.58
C ARG A 19 4.78 11.06 3.35
N VAL A 20 4.46 11.79 2.29
CA VAL A 20 5.13 13.05 1.97
C VAL A 20 4.91 14.08 3.09
N GLY A 21 5.88 14.95 3.35
CA GLY A 21 5.68 16.17 4.12
C GLY A 21 5.32 15.95 5.59
N HIS A 22 6.09 15.13 6.32
CA HIS A 22 5.85 14.72 7.72
C HIS A 22 4.49 14.02 7.97
N GLN A 23 3.66 13.84 6.93
CA GLN A 23 2.40 13.14 7.05
C GLN A 23 2.62 11.64 7.24
N ARG A 24 1.66 10.99 7.88
CA ARG A 24 1.70 9.54 8.12
C ARG A 24 0.38 8.90 7.76
N ARG A 25 0.45 7.66 7.28
CA ARG A 25 -0.72 6.80 7.07
C ARG A 25 -0.67 5.67 8.07
N THR A 26 -1.69 5.63 8.91
CA THR A 26 -1.95 4.52 9.81
C THR A 26 -2.62 3.39 9.01
N THR A 27 -1.93 2.28 8.84
CA THR A 27 -2.45 1.04 8.24
C THR A 27 -2.76 0.03 9.33
N SER A 28 -3.42 -1.07 8.96
CA SER A 28 -3.89 -2.08 9.92
C SER A 28 -3.45 -3.48 9.50
N LEU A 29 -2.90 -4.25 10.44
CA LEU A 29 -2.71 -5.70 10.31
C LEU A 29 -3.87 -6.41 11.02
N PRO A 30 -4.94 -6.77 10.30
CA PRO A 30 -6.13 -7.34 10.92
C PRO A 30 -5.81 -8.72 11.49
N ASN A 31 -6.48 -9.07 12.59
CA ASN A 31 -6.41 -10.41 13.14
C ASN A 31 -6.92 -11.45 12.13
N PRO A 32 -6.21 -12.57 11.92
CA PRO A 32 -6.53 -13.53 10.87
C PRO A 32 -7.90 -14.18 11.09
N VAL A 33 -8.34 -14.32 12.34
CA VAL A 33 -9.66 -14.92 12.65
C VAL A 33 -10.76 -14.00 12.16
N ALA A 34 -10.79 -12.73 12.60
CA ALA A 34 -11.81 -11.79 12.17
C ALA A 34 -11.74 -11.54 10.65
N GLN A 35 -10.53 -11.45 10.10
CA GLN A 35 -10.32 -11.27 8.66
C GLN A 35 -10.88 -12.45 7.84
N THR A 36 -10.81 -13.68 8.35
CA THR A 36 -11.41 -14.86 7.69
C THR A 36 -12.93 -14.71 7.56
N TYR A 37 -13.61 -14.25 8.62
CA TYR A 37 -15.07 -14.12 8.61
C TYR A 37 -15.56 -13.02 7.67
N ILE A 38 -14.95 -11.83 7.70
CA ILE A 38 -15.33 -10.75 6.76
C ILE A 38 -15.03 -11.16 5.31
N SER A 39 -13.92 -11.87 5.05
CA SER A 39 -13.60 -12.39 3.73
C SER A 39 -14.64 -13.39 3.24
N LEU A 40 -15.04 -14.33 4.10
CA LEU A 40 -16.10 -15.29 3.79
C LEU A 40 -17.42 -14.58 3.45
N ARG A 41 -17.85 -13.58 4.23
CA ARG A 41 -19.08 -12.83 3.93
C ARG A 41 -19.04 -12.05 2.64
N VAL A 42 -17.86 -11.51 2.29
CA VAL A 42 -17.67 -10.83 1.00
C VAL A 42 -17.83 -11.83 -0.15
N VAL A 43 -17.25 -13.02 -0.03
CA VAL A 43 -17.34 -14.07 -1.06
C VAL A 43 -18.77 -14.58 -1.20
N GLU A 44 -19.44 -14.91 -0.09
CA GLU A 44 -20.83 -15.43 -0.09
C GLU A 44 -21.83 -14.48 -0.76
N HIS A 45 -21.59 -13.16 -0.69
CA HIS A 45 -22.50 -12.13 -1.21
C HIS A 45 -21.89 -11.29 -2.34
N TRP A 46 -20.88 -11.83 -3.03
CA TRP A 46 -20.15 -11.10 -4.05
C TRP A 46 -21.05 -10.66 -5.21
N GLY A 47 -22.00 -11.51 -5.62
CA GLY A 47 -22.94 -11.19 -6.69
C GLY A 47 -23.80 -9.96 -6.39
N GLU A 48 -24.33 -9.86 -5.17
CA GLU A 48 -25.11 -8.72 -4.70
C GLU A 48 -24.26 -7.45 -4.58
N ILE A 49 -23.01 -7.58 -4.12
CA ILE A 49 -22.06 -6.46 -4.04
C ILE A 49 -21.74 -5.91 -5.44
N VAL A 50 -21.44 -6.78 -6.42
CA VAL A 50 -21.18 -6.37 -7.81
C VAL A 50 -22.43 -5.74 -8.45
N SER A 51 -23.60 -6.31 -8.22
CA SER A 51 -24.87 -5.72 -8.67
C SER A 51 -25.08 -4.32 -8.08
N HIS A 52 -24.70 -4.12 -6.81
CA HIS A 52 -24.74 -2.81 -6.18
C HIS A 52 -23.77 -1.82 -6.83
N TYR A 53 -22.53 -2.20 -7.12
CA TYR A 53 -21.55 -1.34 -7.81
C TYR A 53 -22.04 -0.80 -9.15
N ARG A 54 -22.80 -1.61 -9.91
CA ARG A 54 -23.37 -1.23 -11.21
C ARG A 54 -24.34 -0.04 -11.13
N LYS A 55 -24.84 0.32 -9.95
CA LYS A 55 -25.75 1.46 -9.76
C LYS A 55 -25.07 2.83 -9.94
N SER A 56 -23.75 2.94 -9.70
CA SER A 56 -23.00 4.19 -9.94
C SER A 56 -22.54 4.27 -11.38
N LYS A 57 -22.83 5.35 -12.12
CA LYS A 57 -22.29 5.54 -13.49
C LYS A 57 -20.94 6.25 -13.53
N ILE A 58 -20.43 6.67 -12.38
CA ILE A 58 -19.23 7.51 -12.29
C ILE A 58 -18.08 6.80 -11.57
N SER A 59 -18.28 5.63 -10.96
CA SER A 59 -17.18 4.89 -10.33
C SER A 59 -16.18 4.34 -11.35
N ALA A 60 -14.91 4.74 -11.19
CA ALA A 60 -13.76 4.33 -11.99
C ALA A 60 -12.88 3.27 -11.31
N SER A 61 -13.18 2.90 -10.06
CA SER A 61 -12.31 2.12 -9.18
C SER A 61 -13.02 0.90 -8.57
N ARG A 62 -13.95 0.30 -9.31
CA ARG A 62 -14.69 -0.88 -8.83
C ARG A 62 -13.73 -2.06 -8.63
N PRO A 63 -13.63 -2.64 -7.42
CA PRO A 63 -12.83 -3.82 -7.18
C PRO A 63 -13.29 -5.00 -8.04
N ARG A 64 -12.34 -5.70 -8.63
CA ARG A 64 -12.55 -6.97 -9.35
C ARG A 64 -11.63 -8.02 -8.76
N PHE A 65 -12.14 -9.24 -8.57
CA PHE A 65 -11.28 -10.36 -8.19
C PHE A 65 -10.28 -10.64 -9.31
N LEU A 66 -9.02 -10.84 -8.93
CA LEU A 66 -7.96 -11.27 -9.83
C LEU A 66 -7.57 -12.70 -9.50
N PRO A 67 -7.98 -13.69 -10.33
CA PRO A 67 -7.39 -15.01 -10.25
C PRO A 67 -5.87 -14.90 -10.43
N ASN A 68 -5.10 -15.38 -9.45
CA ASN A 68 -3.63 -15.42 -9.47
C ASN A 68 -2.91 -14.06 -9.41
N GLY A 69 -3.54 -13.01 -8.88
CA GLY A 69 -2.87 -11.74 -8.58
C GLY A 69 -2.15 -11.75 -7.22
N GLY A 70 -1.18 -10.85 -7.03
CA GLY A 70 -0.53 -10.63 -5.72
C GLY A 70 -1.46 -10.05 -4.64
N ARG A 71 -2.62 -9.54 -5.06
CA ARG A 71 -3.76 -9.17 -4.20
C ARG A 71 -5.00 -9.93 -4.66
N ALA A 72 -5.96 -10.14 -3.77
CA ALA A 72 -7.22 -10.80 -4.11
C ALA A 72 -8.05 -9.94 -5.08
N THR A 73 -8.00 -8.62 -4.95
CA THR A 73 -8.69 -7.68 -5.83
C THR A 73 -7.77 -6.63 -6.45
N SER A 74 -8.17 -6.13 -7.62
CA SER A 74 -7.58 -4.95 -8.24
C SER A 74 -8.64 -3.90 -8.56
N ILE A 75 -8.14 -2.68 -8.73
CA ILE A 75 -8.87 -1.53 -9.26
C ILE A 75 -8.10 -1.00 -10.47
N THR A 76 -8.77 -0.22 -11.32
CA THR A 76 -8.15 0.43 -12.49
C THR A 76 -6.87 1.18 -12.11
N SER A 77 -5.83 1.15 -12.96
CA SER A 77 -4.57 1.86 -12.68
C SER A 77 -4.75 3.38 -12.56
N MET A 78 -4.03 4.00 -11.63
CA MET A 78 -3.94 5.46 -11.46
C MET A 78 -3.44 6.19 -12.73
N GLN A 79 -2.63 5.52 -13.56
CA GLN A 79 -2.08 6.13 -14.77
C GLN A 79 -3.16 6.50 -15.78
N LEU A 80 -4.19 5.68 -15.88
CA LEU A 80 -5.33 5.91 -16.77
C LEU A 80 -6.19 7.09 -16.31
N LEU A 81 -5.97 7.64 -15.11
CA LEU A 81 -6.76 8.75 -14.61
C LEU A 81 -6.45 10.06 -15.30
N TYR A 82 -5.21 10.28 -15.77
CA TYR A 82 -4.90 11.51 -16.50
C TYR A 82 -5.63 11.53 -17.85
N ASP A 83 -5.44 10.48 -18.66
CA ASP A 83 -6.13 10.33 -19.94
C ASP A 83 -7.65 10.41 -19.78
N ARG A 84 -8.18 9.77 -18.72
CA ARG A 84 -9.61 9.85 -18.40
C ARG A 84 -10.05 11.26 -18.03
N LYS A 85 -9.25 12.06 -17.31
CA LYS A 85 -9.56 13.47 -17.04
C LYS A 85 -9.62 14.25 -18.34
N ILE A 86 -8.62 14.11 -19.21
CA ILE A 86 -8.59 14.81 -20.50
C ILE A 86 -9.80 14.44 -21.34
N ALA A 87 -10.04 13.14 -21.55
CA ALA A 87 -11.16 12.66 -22.36
C ALA A 87 -12.53 13.09 -21.80
N LYS A 88 -12.77 12.96 -20.48
CA LYS A 88 -14.06 13.32 -19.86
C LYS A 88 -14.26 14.83 -19.70
N SER A 89 -13.19 15.61 -19.70
CA SER A 89 -13.24 17.08 -19.61
C SER A 89 -13.50 17.76 -20.96
N ALA A 90 -13.30 17.06 -22.07
CA ALA A 90 -13.43 17.63 -23.42
C ALA A 90 -14.82 18.27 -23.62
N GLY A 91 -14.83 19.52 -24.07
CA GLY A 91 -16.06 20.31 -24.27
C GLY A 91 -16.59 21.04 -23.02
N TYR A 92 -16.04 20.77 -21.83
CA TYR A 92 -16.40 21.47 -20.59
C TYR A 92 -15.43 22.61 -20.27
N ARG A 93 -15.89 23.56 -19.44
CA ARG A 93 -15.11 24.75 -19.07
C ARG A 93 -14.56 24.68 -17.64
N PHE A 94 -15.25 23.98 -16.75
CA PHE A 94 -14.90 23.91 -15.33
C PHE A 94 -14.80 22.46 -14.85
N MET A 95 -13.86 22.22 -13.94
CA MET A 95 -13.70 20.99 -13.19
C MET A 95 -13.96 21.27 -11.71
N LEU A 96 -14.78 20.43 -11.07
CA LEU A 96 -14.82 20.25 -9.62
C LEU A 96 -13.94 19.05 -9.26
N LYS A 97 -12.83 19.30 -8.57
CA LYS A 97 -12.01 18.28 -7.92
C LYS A 97 -12.33 18.28 -6.43
N THR A 98 -12.66 17.12 -5.87
CA THR A 98 -12.84 16.95 -4.42
C THR A 98 -12.38 15.56 -3.99
N ASP A 99 -12.11 15.42 -2.70
CA ASP A 99 -11.62 14.21 -2.02
C ASP A 99 -12.47 14.01 -0.77
N LEU A 100 -12.55 12.80 -0.22
CA LEU A 100 -13.24 12.55 1.04
C LEU A 100 -12.28 12.69 2.23
N SER A 101 -12.72 13.38 3.27
CA SER A 101 -11.87 13.60 4.44
C SER A 101 -11.68 12.31 5.23
N ARG A 102 -10.44 11.80 5.26
CA ARG A 102 -10.06 10.57 5.98
C ARG A 102 -11.05 9.44 5.70
N PHE A 103 -11.23 9.07 4.43
CA PHE A 103 -12.31 8.19 3.99
C PHE A 103 -12.43 6.89 4.81
N PHE A 104 -11.41 6.02 4.79
CA PHE A 104 -11.45 4.75 5.52
C PHE A 104 -11.64 4.92 7.05
N PRO A 105 -10.90 5.83 7.74
CA PRO A 105 -11.10 6.08 9.17
C PRO A 105 -12.46 6.68 9.57
N THR A 106 -13.22 7.22 8.62
CA THR A 106 -14.51 7.89 8.91
C THR A 106 -15.73 7.10 8.46
N ILE A 107 -15.55 5.97 7.77
CA ILE A 107 -16.68 5.09 7.43
C ILE A 107 -17.33 4.59 8.72
N TYR A 108 -18.58 5.00 8.93
CA TYR A 108 -19.41 4.46 10.00
C TYR A 108 -19.89 3.07 9.61
N THR A 109 -19.54 2.03 10.38
CA THR A 109 -19.86 0.62 10.06
C THR A 109 -21.35 0.38 9.82
N HIS A 110 -22.24 1.02 10.60
CA HIS A 110 -23.69 0.93 10.37
C HIS A 110 -24.16 1.61 9.07
N SER A 111 -23.32 2.43 8.43
CA SER A 111 -23.61 2.95 7.09
C SER A 111 -23.46 1.88 5.99
N VAL A 112 -22.75 0.78 6.25
CA VAL A 112 -22.61 -0.34 5.31
C VAL A 112 -23.96 -0.98 4.98
N PRO A 113 -24.80 -1.40 5.96
CA PRO A 113 -26.15 -1.87 5.65
C PRO A 113 -27.03 -0.76 5.06
N TRP A 114 -26.81 0.52 5.40
CA TRP A 114 -27.53 1.61 4.73
C TRP A 114 -27.18 1.69 3.24
N ALA A 115 -25.93 1.45 2.88
CA ALA A 115 -25.44 1.52 1.52
C ALA A 115 -26.04 0.40 0.66
N VAL A 116 -25.98 -0.85 1.13
CA VAL A 116 -26.45 -2.00 0.32
C VAL A 116 -27.97 -2.21 0.39
N HIS A 117 -28.62 -1.82 1.49
CA HIS A 117 -30.05 -2.07 1.72
C HIS A 117 -30.94 -0.83 1.76
N THR A 118 -30.39 0.39 1.70
CA THR A 118 -31.03 1.68 2.08
C THR A 118 -31.19 1.86 3.59
N LYS A 119 -30.96 3.09 4.07
CA LYS A 119 -31.05 3.48 5.49
C LYS A 119 -32.40 3.13 6.13
N SER A 120 -33.50 3.34 5.41
CA SER A 120 -34.86 3.03 5.90
C SER A 120 -35.08 1.54 6.14
N LYS A 121 -34.70 0.68 5.17
CA LYS A 121 -34.85 -0.77 5.30
C LYS A 121 -33.91 -1.34 6.37
N ALA A 122 -32.65 -0.90 6.40
CA ALA A 122 -31.67 -1.33 7.40
C ALA A 122 -32.12 -1.00 8.83
N LYS A 123 -32.67 0.21 9.07
CA LYS A 123 -33.17 0.58 10.41
C LYS A 123 -34.35 -0.27 10.89
N LYS A 124 -35.20 -0.74 9.96
CA LYS A 124 -36.34 -1.62 10.26
C LYS A 124 -35.95 -3.09 10.41
N ASN A 125 -34.86 -3.52 9.76
CA ASN A 125 -34.45 -4.92 9.68
C ASN A 125 -33.03 -5.10 10.21
N ARG A 126 -32.92 -5.34 11.52
CA ARG A 126 -31.63 -5.50 12.22
C ARG A 126 -31.17 -6.95 12.36
N GLY A 127 -31.94 -7.90 11.82
CA GLY A 127 -31.63 -9.32 11.89
C GLY A 127 -30.42 -9.70 11.04
N LEU A 128 -29.65 -10.67 11.51
CA LEU A 128 -28.54 -11.29 10.80
C LEU A 128 -29.08 -12.42 9.90
N THR A 129 -29.38 -12.09 8.65
CA THR A 129 -29.96 -13.03 7.66
C THR A 129 -29.32 -12.80 6.30
N ALA A 130 -29.29 -13.82 5.44
CA ALA A 130 -28.75 -13.70 4.08
C ALA A 130 -29.42 -12.56 3.29
N LYS A 131 -30.73 -12.36 3.47
CA LYS A 131 -31.48 -11.24 2.88
C LYS A 131 -30.95 -9.86 3.32
N TRP A 132 -30.47 -9.76 4.56
CA TRP A 132 -29.95 -8.52 5.15
C TRP A 132 -28.43 -8.61 5.37
N TYR A 133 -27.69 -9.09 4.37
CA TYR A 133 -26.26 -9.39 4.48
C TYR A 133 -25.37 -8.21 4.90
N GLY A 134 -25.73 -6.97 4.58
CA GLY A 134 -25.06 -5.78 5.10
C GLY A 134 -24.94 -5.72 6.63
N ASN A 135 -25.85 -6.38 7.38
CA ASN A 135 -25.74 -6.50 8.84
C ASN A 135 -24.64 -7.51 9.25
N PHE A 136 -24.37 -8.54 8.43
CA PHE A 136 -23.20 -9.40 8.64
C PHE A 136 -21.91 -8.65 8.37
N LEU A 137 -21.84 -7.89 7.27
CA LEU A 137 -20.67 -7.07 6.95
C LEU A 137 -20.36 -6.06 8.06
N ASP A 138 -21.39 -5.36 8.57
CA ASP A 138 -21.27 -4.49 9.73
C ASP A 138 -20.72 -5.22 10.97
N LEU A 139 -21.33 -6.36 11.32
CA LEU A 139 -20.89 -7.16 12.48
C LEU A 139 -19.42 -7.57 12.37
N ASP A 140 -19.03 -8.14 11.23
CA ASP A 140 -17.69 -8.68 11.02
C ASP A 140 -16.65 -7.55 10.93
N LEU A 141 -16.99 -6.40 10.34
CA LEU A 141 -16.13 -5.20 10.38
C LEU A 141 -15.84 -4.76 11.81
N ARG A 142 -16.87 -4.65 12.66
CA ARG A 142 -16.70 -4.27 14.07
C ARG A 142 -15.83 -5.30 14.80
N GLN A 143 -15.97 -6.59 14.49
CA GLN A 143 -15.13 -7.64 15.07
C GLN A 143 -13.65 -7.53 14.67
N CYS A 144 -13.33 -6.98 13.49
CA CYS A 144 -11.94 -6.69 13.09
C CYS A 144 -11.30 -5.51 13.83
N GLN A 145 -12.08 -4.74 14.60
CA GLN A 145 -11.63 -3.49 15.24
C GLN A 145 -12.20 -3.30 16.64
N ASP A 146 -12.16 -4.34 17.47
CA ASP A 146 -12.52 -4.28 18.89
C ASP A 146 -13.95 -3.82 19.19
N GLY A 147 -14.89 -4.11 18.28
CA GLY A 147 -16.27 -3.64 18.39
C GLY A 147 -16.46 -2.16 18.04
N GLN A 148 -15.43 -1.44 17.59
CA GLN A 148 -15.54 -0.05 17.18
C GLN A 148 -16.48 0.10 15.97
N THR A 149 -17.28 1.16 15.99
CA THR A 149 -18.28 1.40 14.94
C THR A 149 -17.86 2.45 13.92
N ILE A 150 -16.77 3.16 14.15
CA ILE A 150 -16.25 4.22 13.25
C ILE A 150 -14.88 3.80 12.75
N GLY A 151 -14.70 3.90 11.44
CA GLY A 151 -13.51 3.45 10.74
C GLY A 151 -13.66 2.02 10.23
N ILE A 152 -12.80 1.68 9.27
CA ILE A 152 -12.53 0.31 8.84
C ILE A 152 -11.02 0.13 8.66
N PRO A 153 -10.46 -1.09 8.82
CA PRO A 153 -9.03 -1.35 8.67
C PRO A 153 -8.47 -0.85 7.32
N ILE A 154 -7.31 -0.18 7.34
CA ILE A 154 -6.65 0.30 6.11
C ILE A 154 -5.62 -0.72 5.65
N GLY A 155 -5.73 -1.18 4.41
CA GLY A 155 -4.82 -2.16 3.82
C GLY A 155 -5.56 -3.36 3.20
N PRO A 156 -6.42 -4.07 3.95
CA PRO A 156 -7.11 -5.26 3.46
C PRO A 156 -8.04 -5.00 2.27
N ASP A 157 -8.10 -5.96 1.34
CA ASP A 157 -8.97 -5.91 0.15
C ASP A 157 -10.45 -5.84 0.52
N THR A 158 -10.86 -6.52 1.59
CA THR A 158 -12.22 -6.49 2.11
C THR A 158 -12.67 -5.07 2.47
N SER A 159 -11.79 -4.25 3.04
CA SER A 159 -12.07 -2.84 3.33
C SER A 159 -12.26 -2.02 2.06
N HIS A 160 -11.47 -2.26 1.00
CA HIS A 160 -11.66 -1.58 -0.29
C HIS A 160 -13.01 -1.93 -0.93
N ILE A 161 -13.39 -3.21 -0.90
CA ILE A 161 -14.69 -3.70 -1.38
C ILE A 161 -15.84 -2.99 -0.65
N ILE A 162 -15.77 -2.92 0.67
CA ILE A 162 -16.82 -2.32 1.50
C ILE A 162 -16.86 -0.79 1.30
N ALA A 163 -15.70 -0.14 1.22
CA ALA A 163 -15.60 1.29 0.95
C ALA A 163 -16.23 1.67 -0.39
N GLU A 164 -15.97 0.89 -1.45
CA GLU A 164 -16.60 1.10 -2.76
C GLU A 164 -18.13 0.91 -2.69
N ALA A 165 -18.64 0.01 -1.86
CA ALA A 165 -20.09 -0.18 -1.70
C ALA A 165 -20.75 1.04 -1.06
N VAL A 166 -20.10 1.62 -0.04
CA VAL A 166 -20.54 2.87 0.59
C VAL A 166 -20.46 4.03 -0.40
N ALA A 167 -19.33 4.20 -1.09
CA ALA A 167 -19.15 5.26 -2.07
C ALA A 167 -20.13 5.15 -3.26
N THR A 168 -20.45 3.94 -3.71
CA THR A 168 -21.50 3.72 -4.71
C THR A 168 -22.86 4.19 -4.23
N ALA A 169 -23.19 3.98 -2.96
CA ALA A 169 -24.46 4.47 -2.41
C ALA A 169 -24.49 6.00 -2.31
N VAL A 170 -23.36 6.63 -1.97
CA VAL A 170 -23.19 8.09 -2.04
C VAL A 170 -23.41 8.58 -3.47
N ASP A 171 -22.80 7.94 -4.47
CA ASP A 171 -22.96 8.32 -5.88
C ASP A 171 -24.43 8.27 -6.34
N VAL A 172 -25.18 7.27 -5.88
CA VAL A 172 -26.61 7.13 -6.17
C VAL A 172 -27.44 8.24 -5.50
N GLU A 173 -27.14 8.61 -4.25
CA GLU A 173 -27.82 9.74 -3.60
C GLU A 173 -27.42 11.09 -4.24
N PHE A 174 -26.16 11.21 -4.67
CA PHE A 174 -25.68 12.35 -5.41
C PHE A 174 -26.43 12.52 -6.74
N HIS A 175 -26.60 11.44 -7.49
CA HIS A 175 -27.40 11.44 -8.71
C HIS A 175 -28.84 11.96 -8.48
N LYS A 176 -29.49 11.56 -7.38
CA LYS A 176 -30.84 12.02 -7.02
C LYS A 176 -30.87 13.50 -6.65
N HIS A 177 -29.95 13.94 -5.79
CA HIS A 177 -29.89 15.34 -5.34
C HIS A 177 -29.48 16.30 -6.48
N PHE A 178 -28.57 15.87 -7.34
CA PHE A 178 -28.10 16.65 -8.49
C PHE A 178 -29.07 16.59 -9.69
N LYS A 179 -29.95 15.58 -9.72
CA LYS A 179 -30.91 15.29 -10.79
C LYS A 179 -30.26 14.91 -12.12
N GLY A 180 -29.23 14.08 -12.07
CA GLY A 180 -28.47 13.68 -13.25
C GLY A 180 -27.12 13.08 -12.89
N TRP A 181 -26.47 12.44 -13.86
CA TRP A 181 -25.06 12.06 -13.72
C TRP A 181 -24.22 13.17 -14.36
N PRO A 182 -23.31 13.83 -13.64
CA PRO A 182 -22.39 14.77 -14.27
C PRO A 182 -21.41 14.02 -15.17
N ALA A 183 -20.78 14.74 -16.10
CA ALA A 183 -19.59 14.23 -16.77
C ALA A 183 -18.44 14.12 -15.75
N GLY A 184 -17.63 13.08 -15.90
CA GLY A 184 -16.51 12.82 -15.00
C GLY A 184 -16.57 11.46 -14.33
N PHE A 185 -15.83 11.31 -13.24
CA PHE A 185 -15.70 10.04 -12.52
C PHE A 185 -15.26 10.25 -11.06
N ARG A 186 -15.49 9.21 -10.26
CA ARG A 186 -14.90 9.01 -8.93
C ARG A 186 -13.88 7.89 -9.00
N TYR A 187 -12.69 8.11 -8.46
CA TYR A 187 -11.69 7.09 -8.24
C TYR A 187 -11.39 6.97 -6.74
N VAL A 188 -11.82 5.87 -6.13
CA VAL A 188 -11.84 5.66 -4.69
C VAL A 188 -12.61 6.80 -4.01
N ASP A 189 -11.93 7.73 -3.35
CA ASP A 189 -12.46 8.92 -2.68
C ASP A 189 -12.33 10.21 -3.50
N ASP A 190 -11.49 10.22 -4.54
CA ASP A 190 -11.29 11.39 -5.41
C ASP A 190 -12.40 11.51 -6.46
N TYR A 191 -13.11 12.63 -6.50
CA TYR A 191 -14.06 13.01 -7.54
C TYR A 191 -13.45 14.02 -8.51
N PHE A 192 -13.60 13.78 -9.81
CA PHE A 192 -13.26 14.69 -10.91
C PHE A 192 -14.51 14.87 -11.78
N LEU A 193 -15.24 15.97 -11.58
CA LEU A 193 -16.52 16.23 -12.25
C LEU A 193 -16.44 17.48 -13.13
N PHE A 194 -17.05 17.46 -14.31
CA PHE A 194 -16.89 18.51 -15.33
C PHE A 194 -18.22 19.19 -15.68
N PHE A 195 -18.16 20.51 -15.87
CA PHE A 195 -19.33 21.38 -16.03
C PHE A 195 -19.09 22.53 -17.03
N GLU A 196 -20.17 23.04 -17.62
CA GLU A 196 -20.10 24.19 -18.54
C GLU A 196 -19.92 25.52 -17.80
N THR A 197 -20.44 25.59 -16.56
CA THR A 197 -20.38 26.80 -15.74
C THR A 197 -19.91 26.50 -14.31
N ALA A 198 -19.21 27.46 -13.70
CA ALA A 198 -18.82 27.36 -12.28
C ALA A 198 -20.04 27.20 -11.35
N LYS A 199 -21.17 27.83 -11.68
CA LYS A 199 -22.42 27.71 -10.92
C LYS A 199 -22.96 26.29 -10.88
N GLU A 200 -22.83 25.53 -11.97
CA GLU A 200 -23.20 24.10 -11.98
C GLU A 200 -22.25 23.26 -11.12
N ALA A 201 -20.95 23.56 -11.15
CA ALA A 201 -19.97 22.92 -10.28
C ALA A 201 -20.29 23.16 -8.79
N GLU A 202 -20.63 24.39 -8.42
CA GLU A 202 -21.06 24.73 -7.05
C GLU A 202 -22.35 23.98 -6.65
N ARG A 203 -23.33 23.90 -7.57
CA ARG A 203 -24.56 23.11 -7.35
C ARG A 203 -24.25 21.63 -7.16
N ALA A 204 -23.33 21.09 -7.94
CA ALA A 204 -22.88 19.70 -7.80
C ALA A 204 -22.17 19.46 -6.47
N LEU A 205 -21.29 20.37 -6.06
CA LEU A 205 -20.62 20.30 -4.76
C LEU A 205 -21.63 20.30 -3.61
N ALA A 206 -22.62 21.19 -3.63
CA ALA A 206 -23.68 21.23 -2.62
C ALA A 206 -24.51 19.93 -2.58
N ALA A 207 -24.85 19.37 -3.74
CA ALA A 207 -25.55 18.10 -3.85
C ALA A 207 -24.70 16.93 -3.32
N LEU A 208 -23.40 16.90 -3.61
CA LEU A 208 -22.48 15.87 -3.13
C LEU A 208 -22.31 15.95 -1.61
N ILE A 209 -22.10 17.14 -1.05
CA ILE A 209 -22.02 17.36 0.41
C ILE A 209 -23.30 16.84 1.09
N ARG A 210 -24.47 17.15 0.54
CA ARG A 210 -25.75 16.65 1.07
C ARG A 210 -25.82 15.12 1.04
N SER A 211 -25.33 14.51 -0.02
CA SER A 211 -25.36 13.05 -0.21
C SER A 211 -24.40 12.32 0.73
N LEU A 212 -23.21 12.88 0.94
CA LEU A 212 -22.22 12.35 1.89
C LEU A 212 -22.75 12.34 3.33
N ARG A 213 -23.49 13.39 3.74
CA ARG A 213 -24.10 13.48 5.07
C ARG A 213 -25.07 12.33 5.38
N GLU A 214 -25.71 11.74 4.37
CA GLU A 214 -26.60 10.59 4.59
C GLU A 214 -25.85 9.34 5.12
N PHE A 215 -24.55 9.28 4.88
CA PHE A 215 -23.64 8.20 5.28
C PHE A 215 -22.59 8.64 6.31
N GLU A 216 -22.79 9.81 6.95
CA GLU A 216 -21.88 10.39 7.94
C GLU A 216 -20.47 10.73 7.39
N LEU A 217 -20.34 10.91 6.08
CA LEU A 217 -19.09 11.26 5.42
C LEU A 217 -19.00 12.77 5.12
N GLN A 218 -17.78 13.25 4.88
CA GLN A 218 -17.50 14.66 4.59
C GLN A 218 -16.46 14.81 3.49
N ILE A 219 -16.53 15.92 2.75
CA ILE A 219 -15.48 16.30 1.80
C ILE A 219 -14.24 16.83 2.54
N ASN A 220 -13.10 16.70 1.89
CA ASN A 220 -11.88 17.39 2.27
C ASN A 220 -11.88 18.80 1.67
N PHE A 221 -12.19 19.80 2.48
CA PHE A 221 -12.28 21.19 2.03
C PHE A 221 -10.95 21.74 1.50
N GLU A 222 -9.80 21.32 2.06
CA GLU A 222 -8.47 21.78 1.65
C GLU A 222 -8.12 21.30 0.23
N LYS A 223 -8.58 20.11 -0.15
CA LYS A 223 -8.37 19.54 -1.49
C LYS A 223 -9.51 19.83 -2.47
N THR A 224 -10.59 20.43 -2.00
CA THR A 224 -11.77 20.73 -2.84
C THR A 224 -11.54 22.03 -3.60
N LYS A 225 -11.58 21.96 -4.93
CA LYS A 225 -11.42 23.14 -5.80
C LYS A 225 -12.31 23.06 -7.03
N THR A 226 -12.83 24.22 -7.42
CA THR A 226 -13.42 24.45 -8.74
C THR A 226 -12.43 25.27 -9.54
N CYS A 227 -11.97 24.75 -10.68
CA CYS A 227 -11.02 25.44 -11.55
C CYS A 227 -11.40 25.30 -13.02
N PRO A 228 -10.97 26.21 -13.89
CA PRO A 228 -11.03 26.03 -15.34
C PRO A 228 -10.40 24.70 -15.79
N VAL A 229 -10.98 24.05 -16.79
CA VAL A 229 -10.46 22.79 -17.36
C VAL A 229 -9.05 22.96 -17.94
N ILE A 230 -8.71 24.14 -18.46
CA ILE A 230 -7.38 24.43 -18.99
C ILE A 230 -6.27 24.36 -17.93
N GLU A 231 -6.62 24.44 -16.65
CA GLU A 231 -5.68 24.30 -15.53
C GLU A 231 -5.47 22.82 -15.14
N ILE A 232 -6.08 21.86 -15.85
CA ILE A 232 -5.73 20.44 -15.74
C ILE A 232 -4.37 20.25 -16.39
N THR A 233 -3.31 20.37 -15.60
CA THR A 233 -1.94 20.10 -16.03
C THR A 233 -1.47 18.75 -15.49
N GLU A 234 -0.57 18.08 -16.21
CA GLU A 234 0.34 17.13 -15.56
C GLU A 234 1.23 17.87 -14.56
N ASP A 235 1.74 17.14 -13.57
CA ASP A 235 2.62 17.72 -12.56
C ASP A 235 3.95 18.10 -13.23
N PHE A 236 4.17 19.40 -13.46
CA PHE A 236 5.28 19.94 -14.26
C PHE A 236 6.67 19.44 -13.82
N TRP A 237 6.84 19.15 -12.52
CA TRP A 237 8.07 18.60 -11.98
C TRP A 237 8.37 17.18 -12.50
N THR A 238 7.34 16.37 -12.80
CA THR A 238 7.53 15.01 -13.35
C THR A 238 8.14 15.08 -14.74
N HIS A 239 7.71 16.03 -15.58
CA HIS A 239 8.30 16.26 -16.90
C HIS A 239 9.74 16.69 -16.82
N LYS A 240 10.08 17.62 -15.90
CA LYS A 240 11.47 18.05 -15.69
C LYS A 240 12.39 16.88 -15.33
N LEU A 241 11.97 16.02 -14.41
CA LEU A 241 12.75 14.84 -14.04
C LEU A 241 12.80 13.77 -15.15
N ARG A 242 11.70 13.59 -15.89
CA ARG A 242 11.63 12.63 -16.99
C ARG A 242 12.50 13.05 -18.18
N ALA A 243 12.54 14.36 -18.48
CA ALA A 243 13.31 14.92 -19.59
C ALA A 243 14.80 15.07 -19.27
N PHE A 244 15.22 14.93 -18.01
CA PHE A 244 16.61 15.07 -17.61
C PHE A 244 17.43 13.87 -18.11
N ASP A 245 18.23 14.06 -19.16
CA ASP A 245 19.09 13.00 -19.69
C ASP A 245 20.30 12.73 -18.78
N ILE A 246 20.53 11.48 -18.41
CA ILE A 246 21.71 11.05 -17.65
C ILE A 246 22.59 10.28 -18.63
N ALA A 247 23.74 10.84 -18.98
CA ALA A 247 24.66 10.18 -19.88
C ALA A 247 25.00 8.77 -19.36
N PRO A 248 24.97 7.69 -20.17
CA PRO A 248 25.12 6.31 -19.68
C PRO A 248 26.54 5.99 -19.19
N LYS A 249 27.55 6.77 -19.61
CA LYS A 249 28.96 6.54 -19.27
C LYS A 249 29.82 7.79 -19.33
N GLY A 250 31.08 7.65 -18.89
CA GLY A 250 32.13 8.67 -18.98
C GLY A 250 32.04 9.74 -17.89
N ARG A 251 32.91 10.76 -17.99
CA ARG A 251 33.02 11.84 -16.99
C ARG A 251 31.69 12.59 -16.74
N ARG A 252 30.84 12.64 -17.77
CA ARG A 252 29.54 13.30 -17.70
C ARG A 252 28.51 12.53 -16.86
N HIS A 253 28.60 11.19 -16.79
CA HIS A 253 27.68 10.37 -15.99
C HIS A 253 27.67 10.78 -14.51
N ALA A 254 28.86 10.97 -13.92
CA ALA A 254 29.01 11.39 -12.53
C ALA A 254 28.37 12.77 -12.27
N SER A 255 28.63 13.75 -13.14
CA SER A 255 28.06 15.09 -13.01
C SER A 255 26.55 15.07 -13.20
N ASP A 256 26.05 14.31 -14.18
CA ASP A 256 24.61 14.24 -14.49
C ASP A 256 23.82 13.58 -13.35
N LEU A 257 24.37 12.55 -12.70
CA LEU A 257 23.75 11.96 -11.49
C LEU A 257 23.65 12.99 -10.36
N ASN A 258 24.72 13.76 -10.10
CA ASN A 258 24.71 14.79 -9.08
C ASN A 258 23.68 15.89 -9.39
N HIS A 259 23.71 16.43 -10.62
CA HIS A 259 22.76 17.44 -11.07
C HIS A 259 21.31 16.93 -11.06
N PHE A 260 21.08 15.64 -11.38
CA PHE A 260 19.77 15.03 -11.28
C PHE A 260 19.24 15.06 -9.85
N PHE A 261 20.05 14.65 -8.86
CA PHE A 261 19.65 14.72 -7.46
C PHE A 261 19.50 16.15 -6.94
N GLU A 262 20.29 17.11 -7.41
CA GLU A 262 20.12 18.54 -7.09
C GLU A 262 18.80 19.08 -7.63
N LEU A 263 18.51 18.87 -8.91
CA LEU A 263 17.24 19.22 -9.53
C LEU A 263 16.07 18.57 -8.77
N ALA A 264 16.21 17.29 -8.44
CA ALA A 264 15.17 16.58 -7.73
C ALA A 264 14.94 17.18 -6.33
N LYS A 265 16.00 17.52 -5.59
CA LYS A 265 15.90 18.18 -4.27
C LYS A 265 15.21 19.54 -4.38
N ASP A 266 15.52 20.33 -5.40
CA ASP A 266 14.89 21.63 -5.60
C ASP A 266 13.41 21.49 -5.96
N LEU A 267 13.05 20.56 -6.85
CA LEU A 267 11.66 20.24 -7.14
C LEU A 267 10.91 19.70 -5.91
N ALA A 268 11.57 18.93 -5.04
CA ALA A 268 10.97 18.44 -3.80
C ALA A 268 10.69 19.56 -2.79
N LYS A 269 11.52 20.63 -2.77
CA LYS A 269 11.25 21.82 -1.95
C LYS A 269 10.06 22.62 -2.50
N GLU A 270 9.96 22.74 -3.82
CA GLU A 270 8.86 23.45 -4.50
C GLU A 270 7.52 22.70 -4.39
N ASN A 271 7.53 21.36 -4.29
CA ASN A 271 6.35 20.50 -4.30
C ASN A 271 6.29 19.63 -3.03
N SER A 272 6.19 20.30 -1.87
CA SER A 272 6.35 19.67 -0.54
C SER A 272 5.28 18.63 -0.16
N ASP A 273 4.18 18.57 -0.89
CA ASP A 273 3.07 17.63 -0.73
C ASP A 273 3.16 16.44 -1.71
N GLU A 274 4.15 16.44 -2.62
CA GLU A 274 4.35 15.42 -3.63
C GLU A 274 5.56 14.49 -3.38
N SER A 275 5.46 13.23 -3.82
CA SER A 275 6.51 12.21 -3.63
C SER A 275 7.66 12.35 -4.64
N VAL A 276 8.20 13.56 -4.81
CA VAL A 276 9.22 13.88 -5.82
C VAL A 276 10.45 12.99 -5.68
N MET A 277 10.95 12.75 -4.45
CA MET A 277 12.10 11.87 -4.23
C MET A 277 11.86 10.41 -4.48
N LEU A 278 10.67 9.92 -4.18
CA LEU A 278 10.32 8.55 -4.52
C LEU A 278 10.29 8.37 -6.05
N TYR A 279 9.73 9.34 -6.78
CA TYR A 279 9.74 9.31 -8.24
C TYR A 279 11.16 9.42 -8.80
N ALA A 280 12.00 10.32 -8.29
CA ALA A 280 13.38 10.47 -8.74
C ALA A 280 14.20 9.18 -8.53
N LEU A 281 14.05 8.51 -7.38
CA LEU A 281 14.70 7.23 -7.12
C LEU A 281 14.20 6.13 -8.06
N LYS A 282 12.89 6.04 -8.32
CA LYS A 282 12.34 5.10 -9.29
C LYS A 282 12.88 5.35 -10.70
N ARG A 283 12.96 6.62 -11.10
CA ARG A 283 13.50 7.01 -12.42
C ARG A 283 14.98 6.66 -12.54
N VAL A 284 15.80 6.99 -11.55
CA VAL A 284 17.24 6.70 -11.61
C VAL A 284 17.51 5.19 -11.50
N SER A 285 16.60 4.41 -10.92
CA SER A 285 16.68 2.94 -10.89
C SER A 285 16.59 2.29 -12.28
N ALA A 286 16.11 3.03 -13.29
CA ALA A 286 16.10 2.58 -14.68
C ALA A 286 17.45 2.80 -15.38
N THR A 287 18.40 3.51 -14.76
CA THR A 287 19.74 3.75 -15.31
C THR A 287 20.77 2.99 -14.47
N ILE A 288 21.73 2.35 -15.14
CA ILE A 288 22.82 1.66 -14.44
C ILE A 288 23.88 2.67 -13.99
N VAL A 289 24.14 2.69 -12.68
CA VAL A 289 25.16 3.54 -12.05
C VAL A 289 26.51 2.88 -12.22
N ARG A 290 27.48 3.62 -12.76
CA ARG A 290 28.84 3.10 -12.95
C ARG A 290 29.63 3.03 -11.64
N LYS A 291 30.52 2.02 -11.51
CA LYS A 291 31.26 1.74 -10.28
C LYS A 291 32.09 2.95 -9.80
N GLU A 292 32.62 3.73 -10.73
CA GLU A 292 33.42 4.94 -10.41
C GLU A 292 32.58 6.04 -9.77
N CYS A 293 31.26 6.02 -9.99
CA CYS A 293 30.31 7.00 -9.44
C CYS A 293 29.60 6.48 -8.18
N TRP A 294 29.81 5.21 -7.83
CA TRP A 294 29.02 4.52 -6.82
C TRP A 294 29.13 5.15 -5.44
N ASP A 295 30.32 5.57 -5.00
CA ASP A 295 30.49 6.17 -3.67
C ASP A 295 29.64 7.43 -3.48
N ALA A 296 29.61 8.31 -4.48
CA ALA A 296 28.78 9.52 -4.47
C ALA A 296 27.28 9.18 -4.56
N PHE A 297 26.92 8.18 -5.36
CA PHE A 297 25.53 7.72 -5.48
C PHE A 297 25.02 7.12 -4.16
N GLU A 298 25.81 6.26 -3.50
CA GLU A 298 25.49 5.70 -2.18
C GLU A 298 25.31 6.82 -1.13
N ALA A 299 26.13 7.87 -1.19
CA ALA A 299 25.97 9.05 -0.32
C ALA A 299 24.65 9.80 -0.59
N HIS A 300 24.22 9.95 -1.85
CA HIS A 300 22.90 10.52 -2.16
C HIS A 300 21.77 9.65 -1.64
N LEU A 301 21.86 8.33 -1.76
CA LEU A 301 20.87 7.41 -1.18
C LEU A 301 20.75 7.59 0.33
N CYS A 302 21.87 7.75 1.04
CA CYS A 302 21.87 8.04 2.48
C CYS A 302 21.18 9.37 2.79
N HIS A 303 21.50 10.44 2.05
CA HIS A 303 20.84 11.74 2.23
C HIS A 303 19.33 11.67 1.97
N VAL A 304 18.91 10.94 0.93
CA VAL A 304 17.49 10.77 0.59
C VAL A 304 16.77 9.93 1.65
N ALA A 305 17.38 8.83 2.12
CA ALA A 305 16.84 7.99 3.19
C ALA A 305 16.58 8.79 4.48
N MET A 306 17.53 9.66 4.85
CA MET A 306 17.43 10.51 6.04
C MET A 306 16.36 11.60 5.90
N ALA A 307 16.30 12.26 4.75
CA ALA A 307 15.42 13.42 4.55
C ALA A 307 13.99 13.05 4.12
N TYR A 308 13.79 11.89 3.49
CA TYR A 308 12.53 11.46 2.90
C TYR A 308 12.21 10.00 3.30
N PRO A 309 11.67 9.77 4.51
CA PRO A 309 11.49 8.41 5.03
C PRO A 309 10.56 7.51 4.21
N ASN A 310 9.66 8.08 3.40
CA ASN A 310 8.82 7.34 2.46
C ASN A 310 9.60 6.70 1.29
N THR A 311 10.92 6.92 1.21
CA THR A 311 11.81 6.35 0.18
C THR A 311 12.58 5.11 0.63
N LEU A 312 12.55 4.76 1.93
CA LEU A 312 13.42 3.75 2.51
C LEU A 312 13.33 2.38 1.83
N GLN A 313 12.13 1.95 1.45
CA GLN A 313 11.93 0.72 0.70
C GLN A 313 12.68 0.73 -0.65
N THR A 314 12.59 1.84 -1.40
CA THR A 314 13.27 1.98 -2.68
C THR A 314 14.77 2.07 -2.50
N VAL A 315 15.25 2.81 -1.50
CA VAL A 315 16.68 2.86 -1.15
C VAL A 315 17.22 1.47 -0.80
N ALA A 316 16.51 0.72 0.05
CA ALA A 316 16.87 -0.64 0.42
C ALA A 316 17.00 -1.54 -0.81
N ARG A 317 16.01 -1.48 -1.73
CA ARG A 317 16.00 -2.27 -2.95
C ARG A 317 17.14 -1.90 -3.90
N ILE A 318 17.46 -0.60 -4.04
CA ILE A 318 18.62 -0.14 -4.82
C ILE A 318 19.91 -0.72 -4.23
N LEU A 319 20.16 -0.51 -2.94
CA LEU A 319 21.38 -0.97 -2.28
C LEU A 319 21.53 -2.50 -2.38
N ALA A 320 20.47 -3.27 -2.14
CA ALA A 320 20.48 -4.73 -2.24
C ALA A 320 20.75 -5.21 -3.68
N SER A 321 20.15 -4.57 -4.69
CA SER A 321 20.37 -4.93 -6.09
C SER A 321 21.83 -4.76 -6.49
N TYR A 322 22.43 -3.62 -6.14
CA TYR A 322 23.82 -3.33 -6.48
C TYR A 322 24.80 -4.18 -5.66
N ALA A 323 24.50 -4.44 -4.38
CA ALA A 323 25.30 -5.34 -3.55
C ALA A 323 25.36 -6.77 -4.12
N ARG A 324 24.22 -7.28 -4.60
CA ARG A 324 24.10 -8.61 -5.22
C ARG A 324 24.98 -8.76 -6.46
N VAL A 325 25.17 -7.69 -7.22
CA VAL A 325 26.03 -7.67 -8.41
C VAL A 325 27.45 -7.16 -8.10
N GLY A 326 27.87 -7.16 -6.83
CA GLY A 326 29.25 -6.94 -6.42
C GLY A 326 29.71 -5.49 -6.34
N TYR A 327 28.80 -4.52 -6.18
CA TYR A 327 29.19 -3.14 -5.89
C TYR A 327 29.62 -3.00 -4.42
N PRO A 328 30.68 -2.23 -4.14
CA PRO A 328 31.21 -2.10 -2.79
C PRO A 328 30.27 -1.26 -1.91
N LEU A 329 29.87 -1.78 -0.77
CA LEU A 329 29.07 -1.03 0.20
C LEU A 329 29.94 -0.39 1.27
N THR A 330 29.75 0.91 1.55
CA THR A 330 30.42 1.55 2.71
C THR A 330 29.65 1.25 3.99
N LYS A 331 29.92 0.09 4.58
CA LYS A 331 29.19 -0.46 5.74
C LYS A 331 29.11 0.52 6.91
N GLU A 332 30.17 1.29 7.19
CA GLU A 332 30.21 2.27 8.28
C GLU A 332 29.22 3.43 8.05
N ARG A 333 29.15 3.92 6.80
CA ARG A 333 28.22 4.99 6.41
C ARG A 333 26.78 4.49 6.48
N LEU A 334 26.50 3.35 5.87
CA LEU A 334 25.16 2.75 5.87
C LEU A 334 24.70 2.38 7.29
N SER A 335 25.57 1.79 8.11
CA SER A 335 25.28 1.50 9.51
C SER A 335 24.95 2.78 10.28
N ARG A 336 25.70 3.88 10.06
CA ARG A 336 25.39 5.18 10.69
C ARG A 336 24.01 5.70 10.27
N THR A 337 23.68 5.63 8.99
CA THR A 337 22.38 6.04 8.46
C THR A 337 21.24 5.27 9.08
N ILE A 338 21.25 3.93 9.05
CA ILE A 338 20.15 3.14 9.62
C ILE A 338 20.03 3.33 11.14
N ASN A 339 21.14 3.51 11.86
CA ASN A 339 21.07 3.72 13.30
C ASN A 339 20.52 5.09 13.66
N SER A 340 20.85 6.14 12.89
CA SER A 340 20.26 7.47 13.09
C SER A 340 18.75 7.43 12.85
N ILE A 341 18.30 6.75 11.78
CA ILE A 341 16.87 6.58 11.49
C ILE A 341 16.19 5.84 12.65
N ILE A 342 16.74 4.73 13.12
CA ILE A 342 16.14 3.98 14.24
C ILE A 342 16.11 4.83 15.52
N GLU A 343 17.17 5.58 15.81
CA GLU A 343 17.26 6.43 17.00
C GLU A 343 16.18 7.52 17.00
N ASP A 344 15.90 8.13 15.86
CA ASP A 344 14.88 9.17 15.71
C ASP A 344 13.44 8.61 15.68
N HIS A 345 13.25 7.39 15.16
CA HIS A 345 11.94 6.86 14.80
C HIS A 345 11.38 5.79 15.73
N ALA A 346 12.22 5.01 16.41
CA ALA A 346 11.76 3.99 17.35
C ALA A 346 10.99 4.59 18.55
N PRO A 347 11.47 5.64 19.24
CA PRO A 347 10.80 6.20 20.42
C PRO A 347 9.40 6.78 20.13
N VAL A 348 9.12 7.15 18.89
CA VAL A 348 7.86 7.79 18.45
C VAL A 348 6.93 6.83 17.70
N GLY A 349 7.27 5.54 17.61
CA GLY A 349 6.40 4.54 16.96
C GLY A 349 6.29 4.71 15.43
N HIS A 350 7.36 5.15 14.77
CA HIS A 350 7.41 5.25 13.32
C HIS A 350 7.82 3.89 12.71
N HIS A 351 6.84 2.98 12.63
CA HIS A 351 7.06 1.57 12.34
C HIS A 351 7.74 1.31 10.98
N SER A 352 7.31 1.97 9.90
CA SER A 352 7.86 1.71 8.56
C SER A 352 9.35 2.03 8.45
N GLU A 353 9.80 3.10 9.10
CA GLU A 353 11.18 3.57 9.07
C GLU A 353 12.09 2.57 9.77
N VAL A 354 11.70 2.18 10.98
CA VAL A 354 12.43 1.19 11.77
C VAL A 354 12.44 -0.16 11.06
N ALA A 355 11.29 -0.63 10.55
CA ALA A 355 11.21 -1.91 9.84
C ALA A 355 12.13 -1.94 8.62
N TRP A 356 12.14 -0.90 7.77
CA TRP A 356 13.03 -0.84 6.61
C TRP A 356 14.50 -0.67 6.99
N SER A 357 14.81 0.03 8.08
CA SER A 357 16.18 0.10 8.61
C SER A 357 16.70 -1.24 9.12
N LEU A 358 15.87 -2.01 9.84
CA LEU A 358 16.20 -3.37 10.27
C LEU A 358 16.32 -4.33 9.09
N TRP A 359 15.43 -4.22 8.09
CA TRP A 359 15.52 -5.01 6.86
C TRP A 359 16.83 -4.74 6.12
N MET A 360 17.20 -3.46 5.93
CA MET A 360 18.50 -3.11 5.33
C MET A 360 19.67 -3.65 6.16
N ALA A 361 19.56 -3.65 7.49
CA ALA A 361 20.58 -4.22 8.35
C ALA A 361 20.77 -5.72 8.15
N LYS A 362 19.66 -6.46 8.07
CA LYS A 362 19.65 -7.91 7.80
C LYS A 362 20.22 -8.21 6.40
N GLU A 363 19.61 -7.63 5.36
CA GLU A 363 19.93 -7.94 3.96
C GLU A 363 21.37 -7.56 3.58
N LEU A 364 21.84 -6.43 4.11
CA LEU A 364 23.14 -5.86 3.75
C LEU A 364 24.18 -6.05 4.84
N ASP A 365 23.99 -6.93 5.82
CA ASP A 365 24.93 -7.19 6.93
C ASP A 365 25.48 -5.87 7.54
N LEU A 366 24.58 -5.02 8.02
CA LEU A 366 24.91 -3.74 8.67
C LEU A 366 24.76 -3.84 10.18
N LYS A 367 25.60 -3.12 10.91
CA LYS A 367 25.62 -3.18 12.38
C LYS A 367 24.51 -2.32 12.98
N VAL A 368 23.66 -2.92 13.80
CA VAL A 368 22.71 -2.20 14.67
C VAL A 368 23.34 -2.00 16.05
N THR A 369 23.26 -0.79 16.60
CA THR A 369 23.86 -0.49 17.92
C THR A 369 23.07 -1.11 19.07
N ALA A 370 23.76 -1.40 20.17
CA ALA A 370 23.13 -1.95 21.38
C ALA A 370 21.98 -1.07 21.91
N LYS A 371 22.12 0.26 21.82
CA LYS A 371 21.06 1.22 22.20
C LYS A 371 19.81 1.06 21.32
N ASN A 372 20.01 0.93 20.02
CA ASN A 372 18.89 0.79 19.08
C ASN A 372 18.19 -0.57 19.20
N ILE A 373 18.92 -1.63 19.55
CA ILE A 373 18.32 -2.93 19.87
C ILE A 373 17.34 -2.80 21.04
N ASP A 374 17.72 -2.10 22.12
CA ASP A 374 16.84 -1.89 23.27
C ASP A 374 15.62 -1.05 22.87
N SER A 375 15.84 0.06 22.15
CA SER A 375 14.78 0.96 21.68
C SER A 375 13.74 0.23 20.82
N VAL A 376 14.19 -0.63 19.89
CA VAL A 376 13.30 -1.41 19.02
C VAL A 376 12.55 -2.49 19.81
N ALA A 377 13.21 -3.14 20.78
CA ALA A 377 12.58 -4.19 21.58
C ALA A 377 11.42 -3.68 22.46
N GLU A 378 11.43 -2.39 22.80
CA GLU A 378 10.35 -1.71 23.56
C GLU A 378 9.20 -1.20 22.67
N MET A 379 9.34 -1.26 21.33
CA MET A 379 8.29 -0.79 20.42
C MET A 379 7.05 -1.67 20.46
N ASN A 380 5.87 -1.02 20.45
CA ASN A 380 4.58 -1.69 20.27
C ASN A 380 4.33 -2.04 18.78
N SER A 381 5.16 -2.91 18.20
CA SER A 381 5.03 -3.38 16.81
C SER A 381 5.53 -4.81 16.65
N SER A 382 4.65 -5.70 16.17
CA SER A 382 5.04 -7.08 15.86
C SER A 382 6.04 -7.13 14.71
N VAL A 383 5.87 -6.29 13.69
CA VAL A 383 6.78 -6.27 12.53
C VAL A 383 8.22 -5.94 12.94
N CYS A 384 8.41 -4.88 13.73
CA CYS A 384 9.75 -4.49 14.19
C CYS A 384 10.34 -5.52 15.15
N ALA A 385 9.52 -6.06 16.06
CA ALA A 385 9.94 -7.11 16.99
C ALA A 385 10.37 -8.39 16.27
N LEU A 386 9.58 -8.87 15.29
CA LEU A 386 9.87 -10.09 14.55
C LEU A 386 11.13 -9.94 13.67
N LEU A 387 11.34 -8.78 13.04
CA LEU A 387 12.59 -8.49 12.33
C LEU A 387 13.80 -8.54 13.29
N LEU A 388 13.67 -7.97 14.48
CA LEU A 388 14.76 -7.98 15.46
C LEU A 388 15.03 -9.41 16.00
N MET A 389 13.98 -10.20 16.23
CA MET A 389 14.10 -11.61 16.64
C MET A 389 14.75 -12.47 15.56
N ASP A 390 14.40 -12.26 14.30
CA ASP A 390 15.01 -12.96 13.16
C ASP A 390 16.50 -12.62 13.04
N MET A 391 16.87 -11.33 13.18
CA MET A 391 18.28 -10.93 13.22
C MET A 391 19.05 -11.55 14.40
N ASP A 392 18.43 -11.67 15.57
CA ASP A 392 19.02 -12.34 16.74
C ASP A 392 19.22 -13.83 16.48
N ALA A 393 18.20 -14.51 15.97
CA ALA A 393 18.26 -15.93 15.60
C ALA A 393 19.30 -16.22 14.50
N SER A 394 19.52 -15.25 13.62
CA SER A 394 20.54 -15.29 12.56
C SER A 394 21.95 -14.90 13.05
N GLY A 395 22.11 -14.52 14.31
CA GLY A 395 23.42 -14.12 14.88
C GLY A 395 23.96 -12.79 14.36
N LEU A 396 23.09 -11.92 13.82
CA LEU A 396 23.48 -10.64 13.21
C LEU A 396 23.54 -9.48 14.21
N LEU A 397 23.11 -9.70 15.45
CA LEU A 397 23.10 -8.66 16.49
C LEU A 397 24.34 -8.73 17.39
N PRO A 398 24.91 -7.59 17.81
CA PRO A 398 26.00 -7.54 18.78
C PRO A 398 25.59 -7.95 20.22
N LYS A 399 24.29 -8.02 20.51
CA LYS A 399 23.75 -8.53 21.77
C LYS A 399 22.32 -9.06 21.57
N ALA A 400 21.89 -9.93 22.48
CA ALA A 400 20.51 -10.38 22.54
C ALA A 400 19.56 -9.22 22.92
N PRO A 401 18.39 -9.09 22.25
CA PRO A 401 17.37 -8.12 22.63
C PRO A 401 16.75 -8.40 24.01
N PRO A 402 16.32 -7.36 24.76
CA PRO A 402 15.55 -7.57 25.98
C PRO A 402 14.17 -8.14 25.67
N THR A 403 13.82 -9.28 26.27
CA THR A 403 12.61 -10.03 25.91
C THR A 403 11.39 -9.74 26.79
N VAL A 404 11.56 -8.98 27.89
CA VAL A 404 10.51 -8.81 28.93
C VAL A 404 9.18 -8.32 28.35
N PHE A 405 9.21 -7.31 27.47
CA PHE A 405 8.01 -6.78 26.82
C PHE A 405 7.35 -7.81 25.89
N TRP A 406 8.15 -8.57 25.13
CA TRP A 406 7.60 -9.60 24.25
C TRP A 406 6.97 -10.73 25.06
N ARG A 407 7.65 -11.19 26.12
CA ARG A 407 7.20 -12.30 26.97
C ARG A 407 5.84 -12.04 27.64
N SER A 408 5.47 -10.79 27.88
CA SER A 408 4.14 -10.46 28.41
C SER A 408 3.00 -10.75 27.41
N HIS A 409 3.32 -10.93 26.12
CA HIS A 409 2.39 -11.28 25.05
C HIS A 409 2.32 -12.79 24.74
N GLN A 410 2.97 -13.64 25.55
CA GLN A 410 2.83 -15.09 25.45
C GLN A 410 1.58 -15.59 26.19
N THR A 411 0.40 -15.10 25.78
CA THR A 411 -0.90 -15.41 26.39
C THR A 411 -1.96 -15.64 25.31
N THR A 412 -3.03 -16.36 25.65
CA THR A 412 -4.17 -16.53 24.73
C THR A 412 -4.84 -15.20 24.41
N ASP A 413 -4.93 -14.28 25.38
CA ASP A 413 -5.55 -12.96 25.19
C ASP A 413 -4.77 -12.11 24.17
N ALA A 414 -3.44 -12.21 24.15
CA ALA A 414 -2.60 -11.50 23.20
C ALA A 414 -2.84 -11.93 21.75
N LEU A 415 -3.27 -13.18 21.50
CA LEU A 415 -3.65 -13.66 20.16
C LEU A 415 -4.89 -12.95 19.60
N TRP A 416 -5.72 -12.34 20.46
CA TRP A 416 -6.88 -11.54 20.07
C TRP A 416 -6.62 -10.02 20.19
N GLY A 417 -5.46 -9.65 20.73
CA GLY A 417 -5.02 -8.28 20.96
C GLY A 417 -4.28 -7.65 19.78
N GLU A 418 -3.73 -6.46 20.02
CA GLU A 418 -3.06 -5.65 18.98
C GLU A 418 -1.82 -6.34 18.43
N LEU A 419 -1.00 -6.93 19.31
CA LEU A 419 0.22 -7.66 18.96
C LEU A 419 -0.03 -9.16 18.74
N TRP A 420 -1.16 -9.51 18.12
CA TRP A 420 -1.51 -10.91 17.81
C TRP A 420 -0.42 -11.57 16.95
N LEU A 421 0.17 -10.82 16.02
CA LEU A 421 1.18 -11.33 15.09
C LEU A 421 2.46 -11.72 15.84
N LEU A 422 2.93 -10.88 16.77
CA LEU A 422 4.04 -11.20 17.68
C LEU A 422 3.73 -12.44 18.51
N SER A 423 2.56 -12.46 19.17
CA SER A 423 2.16 -13.55 20.05
C SER A 423 2.12 -14.90 19.33
N TYR A 424 1.59 -14.91 18.10
CA TYR A 424 1.52 -16.10 17.27
C TYR A 424 2.89 -16.52 16.71
N GLU A 425 3.57 -15.64 15.96
CA GLU A 425 4.82 -15.97 15.25
C GLU A 425 5.94 -16.33 16.22
N ALA A 426 6.15 -15.56 17.28
CA ALA A 426 7.17 -15.88 18.27
C ALA A 426 6.83 -17.21 18.97
N GLY A 427 5.54 -17.46 19.27
CA GLY A 427 5.04 -18.70 19.85
C GLY A 427 5.35 -19.95 19.01
N VAL A 428 5.01 -19.92 17.72
CA VAL A 428 5.18 -21.07 16.83
C VAL A 428 6.63 -21.28 16.38
N ARG A 429 7.47 -20.24 16.42
CA ARG A 429 8.90 -20.31 16.09
C ARG A 429 9.79 -20.57 17.30
N GLY A 430 9.29 -20.36 18.52
CA GLY A 430 10.08 -20.43 19.74
C GLY A 430 11.09 -19.29 19.89
N TRP A 431 10.87 -18.17 19.20
CA TRP A 431 11.76 -17.01 19.24
C TRP A 431 11.66 -16.23 20.55
N ALA A 432 12.74 -15.54 20.94
CA ALA A 432 12.83 -14.81 22.20
C ALA A 432 12.41 -15.65 23.44
N GLY A 433 12.71 -16.96 23.39
CA GLY A 433 12.39 -17.94 24.43
C GLY A 433 10.93 -18.41 24.46
N PHE A 434 10.07 -17.95 23.55
CA PHE A 434 8.65 -18.34 23.50
C PHE A 434 8.47 -19.85 23.40
N ASN A 435 7.28 -20.32 23.78
CA ASN A 435 6.80 -21.64 23.42
C ASN A 435 5.39 -21.51 22.83
N SER A 436 4.90 -22.59 22.23
CA SER A 436 3.62 -22.60 21.51
C SER A 436 2.41 -22.94 22.39
N ALA A 437 2.55 -23.04 23.72
CA ALA A 437 1.49 -23.54 24.59
C ALA A 437 0.21 -22.68 24.56
N HIS A 438 0.34 -21.35 24.53
CA HIS A 438 -0.81 -20.45 24.43
C HIS A 438 -1.47 -20.50 23.05
N VAL A 439 -0.68 -20.69 21.98
CA VAL A 439 -1.19 -20.86 20.61
C VAL A 439 -1.98 -22.18 20.50
N ALA A 440 -1.45 -23.27 21.08
CA ALA A 440 -2.09 -24.58 21.09
C ALA A 440 -3.37 -24.60 21.94
N ALA A 441 -3.45 -23.77 22.97
CA ALA A 441 -4.61 -23.66 23.85
C ALA A 441 -5.78 -22.88 23.22
N ASP A 442 -5.52 -22.00 22.25
CA ASP A 442 -6.57 -21.22 21.59
C ASP A 442 -7.29 -22.04 20.48
N PRO A 443 -8.62 -22.13 20.48
CA PRO A 443 -9.37 -22.96 19.52
C PRO A 443 -9.24 -22.53 18.04
N HIS A 444 -8.92 -21.26 17.76
CA HIS A 444 -8.80 -20.75 16.40
C HIS A 444 -7.34 -20.75 15.94
N PHE A 445 -6.42 -20.27 16.77
CA PHE A 445 -5.01 -20.21 16.43
C PHE A 445 -4.32 -21.57 16.44
N SER A 446 -4.80 -22.54 17.22
CA SER A 446 -4.33 -23.92 17.12
C SER A 446 -4.59 -24.53 15.74
N VAL A 447 -5.69 -24.16 15.08
CA VAL A 447 -5.98 -24.59 13.70
C VAL A 447 -4.94 -24.03 12.73
N LEU A 448 -4.63 -22.73 12.83
CA LEU A 448 -3.61 -22.09 12.00
C LEU A 448 -2.22 -22.73 12.22
N MET A 449 -1.87 -22.95 13.49
CA MET A 449 -0.61 -23.60 13.86
C MET A 449 -0.51 -25.02 13.30
N ASN A 450 -1.56 -25.83 13.45
CA ASN A 450 -1.60 -27.21 12.96
C ASN A 450 -1.59 -27.29 11.43
N ALA A 451 -2.13 -26.28 10.75
CA ALA A 451 -2.05 -26.13 9.29
C ALA A 451 -0.68 -25.61 8.82
N GLY A 452 0.26 -25.31 9.72
CA GLY A 452 1.59 -24.81 9.37
C GLY A 452 1.59 -23.36 8.88
N VAL A 453 0.56 -22.57 9.17
CA VAL A 453 0.47 -21.18 8.71
C VAL A 453 1.59 -20.35 9.34
N ARG A 454 2.26 -19.55 8.49
CA ARG A 454 3.24 -18.54 8.87
C ARG A 454 2.88 -17.22 8.18
N PHE A 455 2.93 -16.14 8.96
CA PHE A 455 2.73 -14.76 8.53
C PHE A 455 4.05 -14.01 8.36
N TYR A 456 5.14 -14.56 8.91
CA TYR A 456 6.49 -14.06 8.72
C TYR A 456 7.32 -15.10 7.95
N ASP A 457 7.98 -14.66 6.88
CA ASP A 457 8.92 -15.48 6.10
C ASP A 457 10.35 -14.95 6.30
N ASP A 458 11.14 -15.71 7.03
CA ASP A 458 12.54 -15.44 7.38
C ASP A 458 13.51 -15.67 6.22
N THR A 459 13.04 -16.29 5.13
CA THR A 459 13.84 -16.62 3.95
C THR A 459 13.74 -15.59 2.83
N VAL A 460 12.79 -14.66 2.91
CA VAL A 460 12.58 -13.62 1.88
C VAL A 460 13.77 -12.66 1.84
N THR A 461 14.26 -12.42 0.63
CA THR A 461 15.25 -11.40 0.28
C THR A 461 14.64 -10.34 -0.63
N LEU A 462 15.28 -9.19 -0.79
CA LEU A 462 14.77 -8.15 -1.70
C LEU A 462 14.84 -8.59 -3.17
N SER A 463 13.72 -8.44 -3.89
CA SER A 463 13.68 -8.63 -5.34
C SER A 463 14.57 -7.58 -6.04
N PRO A 464 15.54 -8.01 -6.88
CA PRO A 464 16.47 -7.09 -7.52
C PRO A 464 15.76 -6.19 -8.53
N LEU A 465 16.25 -4.97 -8.71
CA LEU A 465 15.74 -4.00 -9.70
C LEU A 465 16.00 -4.44 -11.14
N PHE A 466 17.09 -5.16 -11.34
CA PHE A 466 17.52 -5.64 -12.64
C PHE A 466 18.21 -6.99 -12.49
N GLN A 467 18.14 -7.80 -13.52
CA GLN A 467 18.84 -9.07 -13.66
C GLN A 467 19.51 -9.13 -15.02
N VAL A 468 20.64 -9.81 -15.13
CA VAL A 468 21.29 -9.99 -16.43
C VAL A 468 20.53 -11.07 -17.22
N LYS A 469 20.20 -10.81 -18.49
CA LYS A 469 19.58 -11.84 -19.34
C LYS A 469 20.47 -13.09 -19.36
N PRO A 470 19.94 -14.30 -19.10
CA PRO A 470 20.77 -15.52 -19.09
C PRO A 470 21.52 -15.75 -20.41
N ALA A 471 20.93 -15.34 -21.54
CA ALA A 471 21.57 -15.39 -22.85
C ALA A 471 22.79 -14.46 -22.97
N ALA A 472 22.77 -13.31 -22.28
CA ALA A 472 23.88 -12.35 -22.29
C ALA A 472 25.10 -12.88 -21.52
N LEU A 473 24.88 -13.49 -20.36
CA LEU A 473 25.95 -14.16 -19.59
C LEU A 473 26.62 -15.25 -20.42
N LYS A 474 25.81 -16.09 -21.08
CA LYS A 474 26.31 -17.16 -21.96
C LYS A 474 27.07 -16.62 -23.17
N ALA A 475 26.56 -15.58 -23.82
CA ALA A 475 27.20 -14.98 -25.01
C ALA A 475 28.55 -14.33 -24.68
N LYS A 476 28.70 -13.77 -23.48
CA LYS A 476 29.95 -13.16 -22.99
C LYS A 476 30.86 -14.14 -22.24
N ASN A 477 30.48 -15.42 -22.14
CA ASN A 477 31.21 -16.46 -21.41
C ASN A 477 31.51 -16.06 -19.94
N LEU A 478 30.51 -15.50 -19.27
CA LEU A 478 30.59 -15.05 -17.87
C LEU A 478 29.97 -16.10 -16.95
N GLU A 479 30.58 -16.33 -15.80
CA GLU A 479 30.10 -17.33 -14.83
C GLU A 479 28.98 -16.77 -13.94
N ASN A 480 28.98 -15.47 -13.66
CA ASN A 480 28.01 -14.82 -12.79
C ASN A 480 27.68 -13.37 -13.22
N GLU A 481 26.67 -12.76 -12.60
CA GLU A 481 26.24 -11.39 -12.90
C GLU A 481 27.28 -10.33 -12.51
N ASN A 482 28.08 -10.54 -11.45
CA ASN A 482 29.10 -9.57 -11.04
C ASN A 482 30.17 -9.39 -12.15
N ASP A 483 30.55 -10.48 -12.82
CA ASP A 483 31.49 -10.43 -13.95
C ASP A 483 30.94 -9.57 -15.09
N PHE A 484 29.63 -9.57 -15.30
CA PHE A 484 28.96 -8.75 -16.31
C PHE A 484 29.11 -7.24 -16.01
N PHE A 485 28.94 -6.84 -14.76
CA PHE A 485 29.11 -5.44 -14.33
C PHE A 485 30.57 -5.00 -14.17
N ASN A 486 31.53 -5.89 -14.42
CA ASN A 486 32.97 -5.57 -14.50
C ASN A 486 33.46 -5.35 -15.94
N LEU A 487 32.64 -5.65 -16.96
CA LEU A 487 33.00 -5.41 -18.35
C LEU A 487 33.07 -3.91 -18.65
N ASP A 488 33.91 -3.50 -19.59
CA ASP A 488 33.85 -2.15 -20.15
C ASP A 488 32.51 -1.98 -20.87
N PHE A 489 31.60 -1.19 -20.28
CA PHE A 489 30.25 -1.13 -20.81
C PHE A 489 30.16 -0.27 -22.08
N ASP A 490 29.84 -0.91 -23.21
CA ASP A 490 29.35 -0.27 -24.42
C ASP A 490 27.83 -0.01 -24.35
N ASP A 491 27.30 0.75 -25.31
CA ASP A 491 25.94 1.33 -25.27
C ASP A 491 24.80 0.28 -25.31
N ASP A 492 25.10 -1.00 -25.59
CA ASP A 492 24.12 -2.07 -25.80
C ASP A 492 23.83 -2.93 -24.54
N LEU A 493 24.48 -2.67 -23.39
CA LEU A 493 24.37 -3.55 -22.20
C LEU A 493 23.08 -3.35 -21.38
N GLU A 494 22.45 -2.18 -21.42
CA GLU A 494 21.12 -1.98 -20.81
C GLU A 494 20.06 -2.85 -21.51
N GLU A 495 20.19 -3.07 -22.83
CA GLU A 495 19.32 -3.99 -23.58
C GLU A 495 19.51 -5.46 -23.17
N LEU A 496 20.60 -5.78 -22.45
CA LEU A 496 20.93 -7.10 -21.96
C LEU A 496 20.46 -7.33 -20.51
N LEU A 497 19.78 -6.35 -19.90
CA LEU A 497 19.17 -6.47 -18.59
C LEU A 497 17.65 -6.74 -18.71
N ILE A 498 17.13 -7.44 -17.72
CA ILE A 498 15.69 -7.54 -17.43
C ILE A 498 15.46 -6.65 -16.23
N HIS A 499 14.77 -5.54 -16.42
CA HIS A 499 14.34 -4.71 -15.30
C HIS A 499 13.09 -5.33 -14.69
N ASP A 500 13.11 -5.54 -13.37
CA ASP A 500 11.90 -5.86 -12.63
C ASP A 500 11.01 -4.62 -12.68
N PRO A 501 9.83 -4.72 -13.32
CA PRO A 501 9.00 -3.55 -13.53
C PRO A 501 8.60 -2.97 -12.14
N GLY A 502 8.60 -3.80 -11.07
CA GLY A 502 8.46 -3.41 -9.67
C GLY A 502 7.05 -3.60 -9.12
N GLU A 503 6.91 -3.74 -7.80
CA GLU A 503 5.60 -3.69 -7.17
C GLU A 503 4.99 -2.29 -7.33
N GLY A 504 3.90 -2.20 -8.11
CA GLY A 504 3.24 -0.93 -8.41
C GLY A 504 3.91 -0.14 -9.53
N THR A 505 4.30 -0.84 -10.59
CA THR A 505 4.65 -0.26 -11.88
C THR A 505 3.69 0.84 -12.27
N TYR A 506 4.24 2.05 -12.38
CA TYR A 506 3.80 2.96 -13.40
C TYR A 506 4.22 2.32 -14.73
N GLU A 507 3.45 1.36 -15.22
CA GLU A 507 3.73 0.68 -16.48
C GLU A 507 3.74 1.72 -17.60
N HIS A 508 4.88 1.85 -18.25
CA HIS A 508 5.00 2.59 -19.48
C HIS A 508 4.13 1.90 -20.54
N GLY A 509 3.12 2.61 -21.04
CA GLY A 509 2.67 2.49 -22.42
C GLY A 509 2.15 1.12 -22.89
N LEU A 510 1.36 0.40 -22.09
CA LEU A 510 0.46 -0.61 -22.64
C LEU A 510 -0.98 -0.09 -22.60
N LEU A 511 -1.38 0.46 -23.75
CA LEU A 511 -2.77 0.72 -24.11
C LEU A 511 -3.55 -0.60 -24.00
N PHE A 512 -4.22 -0.83 -22.88
CA PHE A 512 -5.38 -1.72 -22.90
C PHE A 512 -6.47 -1.00 -23.69
N SER A 513 -6.67 -1.43 -24.94
CA SER A 513 -7.76 -0.95 -25.79
C SER A 513 -9.10 -1.05 -25.07
N GLU A 514 -9.91 0.01 -25.11
CA GLU A 514 -11.28 0.12 -24.57
C GLU A 514 -12.31 -0.82 -25.22
N GLY A 515 -11.92 -2.03 -25.64
CA GLY A 515 -12.74 -2.93 -26.46
C GLY A 515 -13.61 -3.95 -25.72
N GLN A 516 -13.77 -3.89 -24.39
CA GLN A 516 -14.54 -4.90 -23.64
C GLN A 516 -15.62 -4.33 -22.68
N GLU A 517 -16.12 -3.12 -22.93
CA GLU A 517 -17.32 -2.62 -22.22
C GLU A 517 -18.65 -2.83 -22.98
N GLU A 518 -18.63 -3.37 -24.22
CA GLU A 518 -19.86 -3.59 -25.03
C GLU A 518 -20.39 -5.05 -25.06
N GLY A 519 -19.85 -5.97 -24.24
CA GLY A 519 -20.20 -7.39 -24.30
C GLY A 519 -21.35 -7.90 -23.41
N ASP A 520 -21.75 -7.15 -22.38
CA ASP A 520 -22.54 -7.70 -21.25
C ASP A 520 -24.07 -7.47 -21.35
N GLU A 521 -24.61 -7.20 -22.54
CA GLU A 521 -26.07 -7.09 -22.74
C GLU A 521 -26.77 -8.41 -23.12
N LYS A 522 -26.05 -9.52 -23.30
CA LYS A 522 -26.69 -10.83 -23.56
C LYS A 522 -25.89 -11.98 -22.94
N ASN A 523 -26.28 -12.41 -21.74
CA ASN A 523 -26.33 -13.81 -21.34
C ASN A 523 -27.01 -13.93 -19.96
N GLU A 524 -28.35 -13.98 -20.00
CA GLU A 524 -29.16 -14.52 -18.91
C GLU A 524 -29.03 -16.05 -18.89
N THR A 525 -27.98 -16.59 -18.28
CA THR A 525 -27.99 -17.96 -17.76
C THR A 525 -27.07 -18.02 -16.56
N GLY A 526 -27.65 -18.23 -15.37
CA GLY A 526 -26.91 -18.47 -14.15
C GLY A 526 -26.23 -19.82 -14.20
N GLU A 527 -24.90 -19.81 -14.27
CA GLU A 527 -24.07 -20.93 -13.83
C GLU A 527 -23.10 -20.39 -12.77
N ILE A 528 -23.37 -20.80 -11.54
CA ILE A 528 -22.48 -20.61 -10.39
C ILE A 528 -21.33 -21.58 -10.61
N TYR A 529 -20.13 -21.08 -10.88
CA TYR A 529 -18.93 -21.90 -10.76
C TYR A 529 -18.71 -22.17 -9.26
N GLU A 530 -18.98 -23.41 -8.85
CA GLU A 530 -18.52 -23.94 -7.57
C GLU A 530 -16.99 -23.84 -7.53
N ILE A 531 -16.48 -23.03 -6.60
CA ILE A 531 -15.07 -23.05 -6.23
C ILE A 531 -14.96 -24.08 -5.10
N PRO A 532 -14.29 -25.23 -5.28
CA PRO A 532 -13.90 -26.05 -4.15
C PRO A 532 -12.71 -25.35 -3.47
N PHE A 533 -12.92 -24.88 -2.24
CA PHE A 533 -12.03 -24.96 -1.06
C PHE A 533 -12.50 -24.00 0.03
#